data_AF-A0A7S0YVZ5-F1
#
_entry.id   AF-A0A7S0YVZ5-F1
#
_cell.length_a   1.000
_cell.length_b   1.000
_cell.length_c   1.000
_cell.angle_alpha   90.00
_cell.angle_beta   90.00
_cell.angle_gamma   90.00
#
_symmetry.space_group_name_H-M   'P 1'
#
loop_
_entity.id
_entity.type
_entity.pdbx_description
1 polymer ?
#
loop_
_entity_poly.entity_id
_entity_poly.type
_entity_poly.pdbx_seq_one_letter_code
_entity_poly.pdbx_strand_id
1 'polypeptide(L)'
;EMLSTVLRGGAALARAAVRPAAASARSFSVPTTADKVVHVTFVNVNGERLRVPAFAGQTVYEVAINNEVEIGDMLTCHVVLSPESYAAHPAPMREESQMLERMEEVADTSRMASFLALSNEVKETYVALTSYRSVYVP
;
A
#
# COMPACT_ATOMS: atom_id res chain seq x y z
N GLU A 1 69.75 37.02 6.16
CA GLU A 1 69.23 36.96 4.78
C GLU A 1 68.77 35.53 4.45
N MET A 2 67.54 35.16 4.84
CA MET A 2 66.33 35.09 3.98
C MET A 2 66.15 33.68 3.41
N LEU A 3 65.34 32.80 4.01
CA LEU A 3 63.85 32.70 3.97
C LEU A 3 63.37 31.74 2.86
N SER A 4 62.25 31.04 3.13
CA SER A 4 61.34 30.38 2.16
C SER A 4 61.74 28.93 1.79
N THR A 5 60.88 27.90 1.80
CA THR A 5 59.43 27.80 2.03
C THR A 5 59.05 26.34 2.30
N VAL A 6 58.02 26.20 3.14
CA VAL A 6 57.32 24.98 3.54
C VAL A 6 56.48 24.43 2.38
N LEU A 7 56.42 23.11 2.20
CA LEU A 7 55.24 22.44 1.61
C LEU A 7 54.92 21.15 2.36
N ARG A 8 53.93 21.24 3.26
CA ARG A 8 53.19 20.11 3.82
C ARG A 8 52.11 19.71 2.83
N GLY A 9 52.21 18.52 2.24
CA GLY A 9 51.13 17.91 1.45
C GLY A 9 50.41 16.84 2.27
N GLY A 10 49.40 17.21 3.06
CA GLY A 10 48.51 16.27 3.74
C GLY A 10 47.19 16.16 2.99
N ALA A 11 46.93 15.03 2.34
CA ALA A 11 45.64 14.75 1.73
C ALA A 11 44.61 14.39 2.81
N ALA A 12 43.64 15.26 3.04
CA ALA A 12 42.50 14.98 3.90
C ALA A 12 41.42 14.25 3.09
N LEU A 13 41.17 12.98 3.39
CA LEU A 13 40.03 12.22 2.87
C LEU A 13 38.75 12.75 3.55
N ALA A 14 37.90 13.45 2.79
CA ALA A 14 36.57 13.84 3.25
C ALA A 14 35.69 12.59 3.39
N ARG A 15 35.28 12.24 4.63
CA ARG A 15 34.22 11.26 4.86
C ARG A 15 32.91 11.86 4.39
N ALA A 16 32.33 11.32 3.33
CA ALA A 16 30.96 11.61 2.93
C ALA A 16 30.01 11.24 4.10
N ALA A 17 29.32 12.23 4.65
CA ALA A 17 28.31 12.00 5.66
C ALA A 17 27.12 11.29 5.01
N VAL A 18 26.87 10.05 5.42
CA VAL A 18 25.64 9.33 5.08
C VAL A 18 24.49 10.10 5.71
N ARG A 19 23.66 10.74 4.88
CA ARG A 19 22.41 11.37 5.34
C ARG A 19 21.50 10.25 5.86
N PRO A 20 20.99 10.31 7.09
CA PRO A 20 19.99 9.35 7.52
C PRO A 20 18.77 9.51 6.60
N ALA A 21 18.30 8.39 6.04
CA ALA A 21 17.02 8.37 5.35
C ALA A 21 15.96 8.84 6.36
N ALA A 22 15.28 9.94 6.06
CA ALA A 22 14.17 10.39 6.88
C ALA A 22 13.13 9.28 6.87
N ALA A 23 12.92 8.63 8.02
CA ALA A 23 11.82 7.71 8.18
C ALA A 23 10.54 8.50 7.90
N SER A 24 9.85 8.16 6.81
CA SER A 24 8.55 8.75 6.49
C SER A 24 7.60 8.38 7.61
N ALA A 25 7.40 9.30 8.55
CA ALA A 25 6.42 9.13 9.61
C ALA A 25 5.06 8.95 8.93
N ARG A 26 4.50 7.74 9.03
CA ARG A 26 3.11 7.50 8.63
C ARG A 26 2.27 8.51 9.41
N SER A 27 1.56 9.39 8.70
CA SER A 27 0.64 10.34 9.32
C SER A 27 -0.54 9.55 9.87
N PHE A 28 -0.50 9.24 11.16
CA PHE A 28 -1.66 8.72 11.87
C PHE A 28 -2.64 9.88 12.06
N SER A 29 -3.80 9.84 11.39
CA SER A 29 -4.90 10.74 11.71
C SER A 29 -5.49 10.34 13.07
N VAL A 30 -5.70 11.30 13.97
CA VAL A 30 -6.39 11.06 15.24
C VAL A 30 -7.84 10.66 14.93
N PRO A 31 -8.31 9.48 15.37
CA PRO A 31 -9.70 9.08 15.15
C PRO A 31 -10.67 10.05 15.81
N THR A 32 -11.80 10.33 15.16
CA THR A 32 -12.85 11.23 15.66
C THR A 32 -14.22 10.57 15.59
N THR A 33 -15.20 11.11 16.33
CA THR A 33 -16.60 10.68 16.23
C THR A 33 -17.25 10.96 14.87
N ALA A 34 -16.57 11.70 13.99
CA ALA A 34 -17.00 11.93 12.61
C ALA A 34 -16.54 10.81 11.65
N ASP A 35 -15.68 9.90 12.10
CA ASP A 35 -15.13 8.83 11.26
C ASP A 35 -16.26 7.89 10.83
N LYS A 36 -16.43 7.72 9.52
CA LYS A 36 -17.47 6.87 8.96
C LYS A 36 -16.93 5.46 8.77
N VAL A 37 -17.48 4.53 9.54
CA VAL A 37 -17.14 3.10 9.46
C VAL A 37 -17.82 2.45 8.26
N VAL A 38 -17.01 1.76 7.46
CA VAL A 38 -17.41 0.85 6.40
C VAL A 38 -16.75 -0.51 6.65
N HIS A 39 -16.96 -1.49 5.77
CA HIS A 39 -16.37 -2.81 5.95
C HIS A 39 -15.64 -3.29 4.69
N VAL A 40 -14.64 -4.13 4.92
CA VAL A 40 -13.98 -4.90 3.87
C VAL A 40 -14.10 -6.37 4.23
N THR A 41 -14.54 -7.18 3.28
CA THR A 41 -14.55 -8.64 3.42
C THR A 41 -13.49 -9.22 2.50
N PHE A 42 -12.40 -9.69 3.09
CA PHE A 42 -11.34 -10.40 2.41
C PHE A 42 -11.74 -11.86 2.24
N VAL A 43 -11.51 -12.40 1.04
CA VAL A 43 -11.74 -13.80 0.71
C VAL A 43 -10.42 -14.39 0.25
N ASN A 44 -9.89 -15.40 0.95
CA ASN A 44 -8.66 -16.05 0.51
C ASN A 44 -8.93 -17.09 -0.59
N VAL A 45 -7.85 -17.71 -1.07
CA VAL A 45 -7.90 -18.74 -2.13
C VAL A 45 -8.68 -20.00 -1.73
N ASN A 46 -8.85 -20.25 -0.42
CA ASN A 46 -9.66 -21.36 0.12
C ASN A 46 -11.15 -21.00 0.24
N GLY A 47 -11.52 -19.74 -0.05
CA GLY A 47 -12.88 -19.23 0.11
C GLY A 47 -13.22 -18.79 1.54
N GLU A 48 -12.27 -18.82 2.47
CA GLU A 48 -12.45 -18.34 3.83
C GLU A 48 -12.60 -16.81 3.82
N ARG A 49 -13.46 -16.30 4.70
CA ARG A 49 -13.86 -14.90 4.70
C ARG A 49 -13.52 -14.23 6.02
N LEU A 50 -12.84 -13.09 5.95
CA LEU A 50 -12.60 -12.21 7.08
C LEU A 50 -13.18 -10.83 6.78
N ARG A 51 -14.18 -10.47 7.59
CA ARG A 51 -14.86 -9.18 7.53
C ARG A 51 -14.29 -8.27 8.60
N VAL A 52 -13.71 -7.15 8.19
CA VAL A 52 -13.09 -6.18 9.11
C VAL A 52 -13.73 -4.81 8.99
N PRO A 53 -13.85 -4.07 10.10
CA PRO A 53 -14.21 -2.66 10.05
C PRO A 53 -13.06 -1.84 9.43
N ALA A 54 -13.42 -0.80 8.71
CA ALA A 54 -12.51 0.16 8.12
C ALA A 54 -13.10 1.57 8.15
N PHE A 55 -12.27 2.58 7.99
CA PHE A 55 -12.72 3.97 7.87
C PHE A 55 -12.74 4.40 6.40
N ALA A 56 -13.76 5.17 6.04
CA ALA A 56 -13.77 5.86 4.76
C ALA A 56 -12.50 6.73 4.62
N GLY A 57 -11.88 6.70 3.43
CA GLY A 57 -10.60 7.33 3.14
C GLY A 57 -9.40 6.39 3.23
N GLN A 58 -9.49 5.28 3.98
CA GLN A 58 -8.45 4.25 3.97
C GLN A 58 -8.46 3.49 2.65
N THR A 59 -7.29 3.02 2.24
CA THR A 59 -7.16 2.09 1.12
C THR A 59 -7.39 0.65 1.57
N VAL A 60 -7.82 -0.23 0.66
CA VAL A 60 -7.93 -1.67 0.97
C VAL A 60 -6.59 -2.27 1.41
N TYR A 61 -5.47 -1.78 0.85
CA TYR A 61 -4.13 -2.18 1.29
C TYR A 61 -3.86 -1.81 2.75
N GLU A 62 -4.15 -0.58 3.16
CA GLU A 62 -3.99 -0.16 4.56
C GLU A 62 -4.85 -0.99 5.51
N VAL A 63 -6.10 -1.28 5.10
CA VAL A 63 -7.01 -2.12 5.88
C VAL A 63 -6.46 -3.54 6.02
N ALA A 64 -5.91 -4.13 4.96
CA ALA A 64 -5.29 -5.45 5.02
C ALA A 64 -4.11 -5.48 6.00
N ILE A 65 -3.15 -4.55 5.86
CA ILE A 65 -1.97 -4.48 6.74
C ILE A 65 -2.35 -4.25 8.21
N ASN A 66 -3.34 -3.40 8.48
CA ASN A 66 -3.80 -3.11 9.85
C ASN A 66 -4.54 -4.28 10.51
N ASN A 67 -5.04 -5.24 9.73
CA ASN A 67 -5.74 -6.42 10.21
C ASN A 67 -4.96 -7.72 9.94
N GLU A 68 -3.64 -7.61 9.72
CA GLU A 68 -2.74 -8.77 9.54
C GLU A 68 -3.17 -9.70 8.39
N VAL A 69 -3.84 -9.16 7.37
CA VAL A 69 -4.18 -9.89 6.15
C VAL A 69 -2.96 -9.90 5.23
N GLU A 70 -2.49 -11.10 4.89
CA GLU A 70 -1.38 -11.27 3.97
C GLU A 70 -1.77 -10.86 2.55
N ILE A 71 -1.11 -9.82 2.06
CA ILE A 71 -1.24 -9.26 0.72
C ILE A 71 0.16 -8.88 0.21
N GLY A 72 0.35 -8.75 -1.11
CA GLY A 72 1.59 -8.22 -1.68
C GLY A 72 1.94 -6.83 -1.15
N ASP A 73 3.14 -6.34 -1.46
CA ASP A 73 3.57 -4.99 -1.07
C ASP A 73 2.82 -3.89 -1.87
N MET A 74 3.20 -2.61 -1.68
CA MET A 74 2.53 -1.49 -2.37
C MET A 74 2.45 -1.63 -3.90
N LEU A 75 3.36 -2.36 -4.53
CA LEU A 75 3.43 -2.56 -5.99
C LEU A 75 2.88 -3.92 -6.44
N THR A 76 2.67 -4.85 -5.51
CA THR A 76 2.23 -6.24 -5.78
C THR A 76 0.92 -6.62 -5.05
N CYS A 77 0.23 -5.65 -4.44
CA CYS A 77 -1.05 -5.81 -3.74
C CYS A 77 -2.27 -5.92 -4.69
N HIS A 78 -2.15 -6.76 -5.71
CA HIS A 78 -3.26 -7.09 -6.61
C HIS A 78 -4.38 -7.82 -5.87
N VAL A 79 -5.62 -7.41 -6.12
CA VAL A 79 -6.84 -8.04 -5.61
C VAL A 79 -7.89 -8.10 -6.71
N VAL A 80 -8.86 -9.01 -6.57
CA VAL A 80 -10.01 -9.11 -7.47
C VAL A 80 -11.27 -8.77 -6.69
N LEU A 81 -12.04 -7.79 -7.17
CA LEU A 81 -13.28 -7.38 -6.52
C LEU A 81 -14.44 -8.27 -6.97
N SER A 82 -15.45 -8.43 -6.12
CA SER A 82 -16.77 -8.85 -6.62
C SER A 82 -17.29 -7.86 -7.67
N PRO A 83 -18.09 -8.29 -8.66
CA PRO A 83 -18.65 -7.39 -9.67
C PRO A 83 -19.40 -6.20 -9.08
N GLU A 84 -20.16 -6.44 -8.01
CA GLU A 84 -20.93 -5.40 -7.31
C GLU A 84 -20.00 -4.41 -6.63
N SER A 85 -18.94 -4.89 -5.96
CA SER A 85 -17.94 -4.00 -5.35
C SER A 85 -17.19 -3.21 -6.42
N TYR A 86 -16.79 -3.84 -7.52
CA TYR A 86 -16.09 -3.16 -8.60
C TYR A 86 -16.94 -2.03 -9.20
N ALA A 87 -18.22 -2.31 -9.49
CA ALA A 87 -19.16 -1.31 -10.01
C ALA A 87 -19.45 -0.16 -9.03
N ALA A 88 -19.34 -0.41 -7.73
CA ALA A 88 -19.55 0.59 -6.69
C ALA A 88 -18.33 1.51 -6.46
N HIS A 89 -17.17 1.17 -7.01
CA HIS A 89 -15.95 1.96 -6.91
C HIS A 89 -15.63 2.69 -8.22
N PRO A 90 -14.90 3.82 -8.18
CA PRO A 90 -14.42 4.48 -9.38
C PRO A 90 -13.56 3.53 -10.23
N ALA A 91 -13.63 3.68 -11.56
CA ALA A 91 -12.78 2.96 -12.48
C ALA A 91 -11.28 3.15 -12.14
N PRO A 92 -10.42 2.15 -12.44
CA PRO A 92 -9.00 2.25 -12.14
C PRO A 92 -8.36 3.46 -12.82
N MET A 93 -7.42 4.09 -12.12
CA MET A 93 -6.66 5.21 -12.68
C MET A 93 -5.71 4.70 -13.77
N ARG A 94 -5.21 5.61 -14.61
CA ARG A 94 -4.28 5.26 -15.69
C ARG A 94 -2.99 4.65 -15.14
N GLU A 95 -2.46 5.20 -14.06
CA GLU A 95 -1.26 4.74 -13.38
C GLU A 95 -1.48 3.36 -12.76
N GLU A 96 -2.64 3.15 -12.13
CA GLU A 96 -3.06 1.83 -11.61
C GLU A 96 -3.15 0.81 -12.75
N SER A 97 -3.77 1.18 -13.88
CA SER A 97 -3.94 0.31 -15.03
C SER A 97 -2.59 -0.17 -15.60
N GLN A 98 -1.60 0.72 -15.68
CA GLN A 98 -0.23 0.36 -16.09
C GLN A 98 0.48 -0.56 -15.10
N MET A 99 0.10 -0.55 -13.82
CA MET A 99 0.61 -1.51 -12.83
C MET A 99 -0.09 -2.86 -12.97
N LEU A 100 -1.40 -2.87 -13.18
CA LEU A 100 -2.19 -4.08 -13.42
C LEU A 100 -1.70 -4.84 -14.66
N GLU A 101 -1.32 -4.15 -15.74
CA GLU A 101 -0.75 -4.77 -16.94
C GLU A 101 0.50 -5.63 -16.68
N ARG A 102 1.18 -5.42 -15.55
CA ARG A 102 2.37 -6.19 -15.14
C ARG A 102 2.05 -7.37 -14.24
N MET A 103 0.83 -7.49 -13.75
CA MET A 103 0.41 -8.55 -12.85
C MET A 103 0.07 -9.82 -13.65
N GLU A 104 0.28 -10.97 -13.01
CA GLU A 104 -0.18 -12.25 -13.53
C GLU A 104 -1.68 -12.43 -13.24
N GLU A 105 -2.40 -13.13 -14.12
CA GLU A 105 -3.80 -13.55 -13.89
C GLU A 105 -4.79 -12.40 -13.58
N VAL A 106 -4.68 -11.30 -14.31
CA VAL A 106 -5.60 -10.15 -14.18
C VAL A 106 -6.99 -10.51 -14.71
N ALA A 107 -7.99 -10.44 -13.84
CA ALA A 107 -9.42 -10.48 -14.18
C ALA A 107 -10.00 -9.08 -14.45
N ASP A 108 -11.19 -9.02 -15.08
CA ASP A 108 -11.88 -7.75 -15.41
C ASP A 108 -12.14 -6.85 -14.19
N THR A 109 -12.34 -7.46 -13.01
CA THR A 109 -12.57 -6.74 -11.75
C THR A 109 -11.31 -6.59 -10.90
N SER A 110 -10.12 -6.76 -11.50
CA SER A 110 -8.84 -6.57 -10.82
C SER A 110 -8.58 -5.12 -10.46
N ARG A 111 -7.99 -4.91 -9.28
CA ARG A 111 -7.55 -3.61 -8.77
C ARG A 111 -6.22 -3.75 -8.02
N MET A 112 -5.49 -2.65 -7.90
CA MET A 112 -4.39 -2.54 -6.95
C MET A 112 -4.96 -2.05 -5.62
N ALA A 113 -4.83 -2.84 -4.55
CA ALA A 113 -5.41 -2.49 -3.25
C ALA A 113 -4.88 -1.15 -2.70
N SER A 114 -3.67 -0.73 -3.11
CA SER A 114 -3.06 0.55 -2.76
C SER A 114 -3.70 1.77 -3.44
N PHE A 115 -4.44 1.58 -4.54
CA PHE A 115 -5.19 2.63 -5.24
C PHE A 115 -6.69 2.63 -4.89
N LEU A 116 -7.16 1.59 -4.22
CA LEU A 116 -8.58 1.39 -3.92
C LEU A 116 -8.96 2.03 -2.58
N ALA A 117 -9.28 3.32 -2.61
CA ALA A 117 -9.76 4.06 -1.45
C ALA A 117 -11.24 3.76 -1.15
N LEU A 118 -11.56 3.54 0.13
CA LEU A 118 -12.91 3.29 0.60
C LEU A 118 -13.72 4.58 0.70
N SER A 119 -14.93 4.60 0.14
CA SER A 119 -15.87 5.70 0.31
C SER A 119 -16.95 5.34 1.33
N ASN A 120 -17.60 6.34 1.90
CA ASN A 120 -18.72 6.13 2.84
C ASN A 120 -20.05 5.74 2.15
N GLU A 121 -20.07 5.77 0.82
CA GLU A 121 -21.19 5.39 -0.03
C GLU A 121 -21.25 3.86 -0.20
N VAL A 122 -20.08 3.21 -0.20
CA VAL A 122 -19.95 1.75 -0.26
C VAL A 122 -19.90 1.20 1.16
N LYS A 123 -20.97 0.53 1.60
CA LYS A 123 -21.06 -0.01 2.97
C LYS A 123 -20.10 -1.16 3.21
N GLU A 124 -19.88 -1.99 2.19
CA GLU A 124 -19.01 -3.15 2.27
C GLU A 124 -18.37 -3.43 0.91
N THR A 125 -17.06 -3.67 0.92
CA THR A 125 -16.28 -4.05 -0.27
C THR A 125 -15.81 -5.49 -0.14
N TYR A 126 -16.15 -6.34 -1.10
CA TYR A 126 -15.70 -7.72 -1.15
C TYR A 126 -14.51 -7.86 -2.09
N VAL A 127 -13.42 -8.40 -1.56
CA VAL A 127 -12.13 -8.54 -2.24
C VAL A 127 -11.59 -9.95 -2.06
N ALA A 128 -11.31 -10.60 -3.18
CA ALA A 128 -10.54 -11.83 -3.22
C ALA A 128 -9.05 -11.51 -3.24
N LEU A 129 -8.30 -12.18 -2.37
CA LEU A 129 -6.85 -12.13 -2.34
C LEU A 129 -6.30 -13.02 -3.44
N THR A 130 -5.33 -12.51 -4.20
CA THR A 130 -4.70 -13.31 -5.26
C THR A 130 -3.57 -14.16 -4.70
N SER A 131 -3.27 -15.24 -5.42
CA SER A 131 -2.43 -16.37 -5.00
C SER A 131 -0.96 -16.01 -4.76
N TYR A 132 -0.54 -14.76 -5.05
CA TYR A 132 0.88 -14.40 -4.96
C TYR A 132 1.49 -14.70 -3.59
N ARG A 133 0.70 -14.68 -2.50
CA ARG A 133 1.08 -15.24 -1.17
C ARG A 133 -0.06 -15.67 -0.24
N SER A 134 -1.33 -15.43 -0.54
CA SER A 134 -2.37 -15.56 0.48
C SER A 134 -2.86 -17.00 0.66
N VAL A 135 -2.38 -17.68 1.72
CA VAL A 135 -2.97 -18.93 2.24
C VAL A 135 -3.60 -18.71 3.62
N TYR A 136 -3.32 -17.57 4.26
CA TYR A 136 -3.69 -17.32 5.65
C TYR A 136 -4.54 -16.06 5.83
N VAL A 137 -5.63 -16.24 6.55
CA VAL A 137 -6.50 -15.19 7.06
C VAL A 137 -6.62 -15.48 8.56
N PRO A 138 -6.12 -14.62 9.46
CA PRO A 138 -6.09 -14.88 10.90
C PRO A 138 -7.48 -15.00 11.54
#